data_AF-A0A015L9J4-F1
#
_entry.id   AF-A0A015L9J4-F1
#
_cell.length_a   1.000
_cell.length_b   1.000
_cell.length_c   1.000
_cell.angle_alpha   90.00
_cell.angle_beta   90.00
_cell.angle_gamma   90.00
#
_symmetry.space_group_name_H-M   'P 1'
#
loop_
_entity.id
_entity.type
_entity.pdbx_description
1 polymer ?
#
loop_
_entity_poly.entity_id
_entity_poly.type
_entity_poly.pdbx_seq_one_letter_code
_entity_poly.pdbx_strand_id
1 'polypeptide(L)'
;MSDLSLKTTPSTGFYNIIVSGKSFNLSTTALYSDSPNYFTDVFSSPLEESRTKVMFVDRDPEVFKDIVKHLQGYYVTPRDENHYADLIADATYYNLMKLKAQLRANYIVNVGGKVFRVDKEILEKRDAPNFFTSFGFGYGWEPSGIPPTPLPLTIPPPILDRDPELFSDILRYLQGYEIGIKDEVHRQNLLKDSRFYHLKGLTEKLLASSMTVNGFSKEESARNEILFRLKDIRPASVLLPENNNNYNNNNNNDDILSEEISTGSTSHIMYKNKEGTVYVLLVEIHNIHLICRYGAPSSPMTATTTPTTNPATPTNASKIQPLLRPVLELVLSDKDIQKLKNIAKSIKASEEIVTTIHSPDTCAFEIDGNKCTLEALSNTDKLSHLMKNDDGNRYLKLYVTRSILRLITNNGKVEMEMLKCEAFSSERGFNCKREFLPDEKRIAL
;
A
#
# COMPACT_ATOMS: atom_id res chain seq x y z
N MET A 1 -47.27 -50.91 38.84
CA MET A 1 -46.97 -49.60 38.22
C MET A 1 -45.68 -49.75 37.45
N SER A 2 -45.84 -50.15 36.20
CA SER A 2 -44.81 -50.35 35.21
C SER A 2 -44.92 -49.20 34.22
N ASP A 3 -43.95 -48.30 34.22
CA ASP A 3 -43.70 -47.43 33.07
C ASP A 3 -42.18 -47.29 32.89
N LEU A 4 -41.61 -48.42 32.45
CA LEU A 4 -40.25 -48.47 31.96
C LEU A 4 -40.30 -47.82 30.57
N SER A 5 -39.85 -46.57 30.48
CA SER A 5 -39.69 -45.87 29.19
C SER A 5 -38.86 -46.75 28.24
N LEU A 6 -39.55 -47.41 27.31
CA LEU A 6 -38.96 -48.13 26.19
C LEU A 6 -38.22 -47.08 25.35
N LYS A 7 -36.92 -46.91 25.61
CA LYS A 7 -35.97 -46.45 24.60
C LYS A 7 -36.01 -47.50 23.50
N THR A 8 -36.91 -47.32 22.53
CA THR A 8 -36.97 -48.10 21.31
C THR A 8 -35.60 -48.03 20.65
N THR A 9 -34.91 -49.17 20.62
CA THR A 9 -33.67 -49.32 19.85
C THR A 9 -33.96 -48.97 18.39
N PRO A 10 -33.09 -48.22 17.70
CA PRO A 10 -33.31 -47.86 16.31
C PRO A 10 -33.55 -49.12 15.48
N SER A 11 -34.68 -49.19 14.77
CA SER A 11 -34.93 -50.33 13.91
C SER A 11 -33.82 -50.40 12.85
N THR A 12 -33.19 -51.56 12.73
CA THR A 12 -32.19 -51.81 11.69
C THR A 12 -32.87 -51.80 10.32
N GLY A 13 -32.25 -51.17 9.33
CA GLY A 13 -32.75 -51.15 7.97
C GLY A 13 -32.47 -49.84 7.23
N PHE A 14 -33.37 -49.55 6.29
CA PHE A 14 -33.26 -48.47 5.33
C PHE A 14 -34.50 -47.56 5.44
N TYR A 15 -34.28 -46.26 5.26
CA TYR A 15 -35.30 -45.21 5.27
C TYR A 15 -35.29 -44.51 3.91
N ASN A 16 -36.48 -44.27 3.36
CA ASN A 16 -36.66 -43.63 2.07
C ASN A 16 -37.14 -42.18 2.25
N ILE A 17 -36.31 -41.22 1.86
CA ILE A 17 -36.61 -39.79 1.92
C ILE A 17 -36.87 -39.33 0.49
N ILE A 18 -38.08 -38.82 0.23
CA ILE A 18 -38.54 -38.33 -1.06
C ILE A 18 -38.49 -36.81 -1.03
N VAL A 19 -37.51 -36.23 -1.70
CA VAL A 19 -37.27 -34.78 -1.76
C VAL A 19 -37.71 -34.26 -3.12
N SER A 20 -38.78 -33.46 -3.16
CA SER A 20 -39.38 -32.91 -4.39
C SER A 20 -39.52 -33.97 -5.51
N GLY A 21 -39.99 -35.17 -5.14
CA GLY A 21 -40.19 -36.30 -6.04
C GLY A 21 -38.97 -37.18 -6.33
N LYS A 22 -37.76 -36.82 -5.88
CA LYS A 22 -36.56 -37.69 -5.98
C LYS A 22 -36.37 -38.51 -4.70
N SER A 23 -36.17 -39.82 -4.85
CA SER A 23 -36.01 -40.76 -3.73
C SER A 23 -34.54 -40.93 -3.33
N PHE A 24 -34.28 -40.89 -2.02
CA PHE A 24 -32.98 -41.09 -1.40
C PHE A 24 -33.10 -42.15 -0.32
N ASN A 25 -32.25 -43.18 -0.39
CA ASN A 25 -32.28 -44.29 0.53
C ASN A 25 -31.10 -44.21 1.52
N LEU A 26 -31.38 -44.12 2.82
CA LEU A 26 -30.40 -44.00 3.89
C LEU A 26 -30.49 -45.18 4.85
N SER A 27 -29.35 -45.74 5.24
CA SER A 27 -29.31 -46.73 6.31
C SER A 27 -29.57 -46.09 7.67
N THR A 28 -29.99 -46.89 8.66
CA THR A 28 -30.07 -46.44 10.05
C THR A 28 -28.76 -45.80 10.53
N THR A 29 -27.61 -46.38 10.17
CA THR A 29 -26.31 -45.83 10.57
C THR A 29 -26.05 -44.44 10.00
N ALA A 30 -26.37 -44.22 8.73
CA ALA A 30 -26.19 -42.91 8.09
C ALA A 30 -27.12 -41.85 8.69
N LEU A 31 -28.39 -42.21 8.93
CA LEU A 31 -29.40 -41.30 9.46
C LEU A 31 -29.06 -40.78 10.87
N TYR A 32 -28.39 -41.62 11.68
CA TYR A 32 -27.97 -41.29 13.04
C TYR A 32 -26.54 -40.73 13.15
N SER A 33 -25.78 -40.58 12.05
CA SER A 33 -24.37 -40.15 12.09
C SER A 33 -24.18 -38.73 12.63
N ASP A 34 -25.14 -37.85 12.36
CA ASP A 34 -25.24 -36.48 12.89
C ASP A 34 -26.52 -36.33 13.73
N SER A 35 -26.80 -37.29 14.62
CA SER A 35 -27.91 -37.18 15.58
C SER A 35 -27.54 -36.31 16.80
N PRO A 36 -28.52 -35.66 17.45
CA PRO A 36 -29.94 -35.57 17.05
C PRO A 36 -30.13 -34.65 15.84
N ASN A 37 -31.02 -35.04 14.93
CA ASN A 37 -31.40 -34.28 13.75
C ASN A 37 -32.90 -34.48 13.43
N TYR A 38 -33.40 -33.71 12.45
CA TYR A 38 -34.80 -33.74 12.05
C TYR A 38 -35.30 -35.15 11.69
N PHE A 39 -34.48 -35.95 11.00
CA PHE A 39 -34.87 -37.32 10.61
C PHE A 39 -34.97 -38.24 11.82
N THR A 40 -34.00 -38.17 12.75
CA THR A 40 -34.05 -38.99 13.96
C THR A 40 -35.25 -38.64 14.82
N ASP A 41 -35.68 -37.37 14.84
CA ASP A 41 -36.87 -36.95 15.57
C ASP A 41 -38.15 -37.49 14.91
N VAL A 42 -38.27 -37.37 13.58
CA VAL A 42 -39.43 -37.84 12.81
C VAL A 42 -39.56 -39.37 12.90
N PHE A 43 -38.50 -40.12 12.63
CA PHE A 43 -38.56 -41.58 12.61
C PHE A 43 -38.61 -42.23 14.00
N SER A 44 -38.29 -41.47 15.06
CA SER A 44 -38.49 -41.93 16.45
C SER A 44 -39.86 -41.56 17.01
N SER A 45 -40.67 -40.78 16.28
CA SER A 45 -42.02 -40.39 16.69
C SER A 45 -43.06 -41.48 16.37
N PRO A 46 -44.24 -41.51 17.02
CA PRO A 46 -45.29 -42.48 16.74
C PRO A 46 -46.05 -42.24 15.41
N LEU A 47 -45.52 -41.37 14.54
CA LEU A 47 -46.15 -40.97 13.28
C LEU A 47 -46.05 -42.07 12.20
N GLU A 48 -46.83 -41.93 11.13
CA GLU A 48 -46.89 -42.89 10.01
C GLU A 48 -45.54 -43.01 9.28
N GLU A 49 -44.74 -41.95 9.25
CA GLU A 49 -43.39 -41.94 8.69
C GLU A 49 -42.47 -42.93 9.41
N SER A 50 -42.62 -43.11 10.73
CA SER A 50 -41.86 -44.10 11.50
C SER A 50 -42.24 -45.54 11.12
N ARG A 51 -43.54 -45.78 10.87
CA ARG A 51 -44.07 -47.10 10.48
C ARG A 51 -43.69 -47.48 9.05
N THR A 52 -43.85 -46.54 8.12
CA THR A 52 -43.59 -46.76 6.69
C THR A 52 -42.12 -46.64 6.35
N LYS A 53 -41.31 -45.98 7.19
CA LYS A 53 -39.92 -45.58 6.90
C LYS A 53 -39.82 -44.72 5.63
N VAL A 54 -40.89 -44.01 5.28
CA VAL A 54 -40.95 -43.10 4.13
C VAL A 54 -41.25 -41.70 4.63
N MET A 55 -40.52 -40.71 4.12
CA MET A 55 -40.71 -39.29 4.44
C MET A 55 -40.73 -38.46 3.17
N PHE A 56 -41.59 -37.44 3.13
CA PHE A 56 -41.65 -36.47 2.03
C PHE A 56 -41.12 -35.12 2.49
N VAL A 57 -40.32 -34.46 1.66
CA VAL A 57 -39.71 -33.16 1.96
C VAL A 57 -39.77 -32.25 0.73
N ASP A 58 -40.18 -31.00 0.94
CA ASP A 58 -40.26 -29.97 -0.09
C ASP A 58 -39.00 -29.07 -0.05
N ARG A 59 -37.87 -29.62 -0.52
CA ARG A 59 -36.54 -28.95 -0.60
C ARG A 59 -35.87 -29.27 -1.93
N ASP A 60 -34.73 -28.64 -2.21
CA ASP A 60 -33.97 -28.91 -3.44
C ASP A 60 -33.26 -30.27 -3.34
N PRO A 61 -33.61 -31.25 -4.19
CA PRO A 61 -32.95 -32.55 -4.15
C PRO A 61 -31.48 -32.51 -4.62
N GLU A 62 -31.03 -31.48 -5.32
CA GLU A 62 -29.61 -31.37 -5.70
C GLU A 62 -28.73 -31.00 -4.49
N VAL A 63 -29.19 -30.08 -3.64
CA VAL A 63 -28.55 -29.76 -2.34
C VAL A 63 -28.64 -30.97 -1.40
N PHE A 64 -29.78 -31.67 -1.40
CA PHE A 64 -29.98 -32.86 -0.58
C PHE A 64 -28.98 -34.00 -0.86
N LYS A 65 -28.44 -34.11 -2.07
CA LYS A 65 -27.36 -35.07 -2.37
C LYS A 65 -26.15 -34.85 -1.47
N ASP A 66 -25.83 -33.60 -1.19
CA ASP A 66 -24.71 -33.25 -0.33
C ASP A 66 -25.06 -33.50 1.15
N ILE A 67 -26.32 -33.31 1.57
CA ILE A 67 -26.81 -33.77 2.88
C ILE A 67 -26.65 -35.29 3.06
N VAL A 68 -27.02 -36.07 2.04
CA VAL A 68 -26.88 -37.53 2.05
C VAL A 68 -25.41 -37.94 2.18
N LYS A 69 -24.50 -37.30 1.42
CA LYS A 69 -23.05 -37.56 1.53
C LYS A 69 -22.54 -37.28 2.94
N HIS A 70 -22.93 -36.17 3.55
CA HIS A 70 -22.56 -35.85 4.94
C HIS A 70 -23.05 -36.94 5.91
N LEU A 71 -24.32 -37.34 5.80
CA LEU A 71 -24.90 -38.38 6.64
C LEU A 71 -24.23 -39.76 6.44
N GLN A 72 -23.70 -40.03 5.24
CA GLN A 72 -22.90 -41.22 4.93
C GLN A 72 -21.45 -41.12 5.45
N GLY A 73 -21.05 -39.98 6.03
CA GLY A 73 -19.72 -39.77 6.60
C GLY A 73 -18.71 -39.10 5.66
N TYR A 74 -19.12 -38.63 4.48
CA TYR A 74 -18.23 -37.91 3.57
C TYR A 74 -18.11 -36.44 3.94
N TYR A 75 -16.93 -35.87 3.71
CA TYR A 75 -16.69 -34.44 3.88
C TYR A 75 -17.29 -33.64 2.72
N VAL A 76 -18.22 -32.74 3.04
CA VAL A 76 -18.94 -31.89 2.07
C VAL A 76 -18.39 -30.48 2.07
N THR A 77 -18.19 -29.92 0.88
CA THR A 77 -17.65 -28.59 0.69
C THR A 77 -18.53 -27.76 -0.25
N PRO A 78 -18.88 -26.51 0.12
CA PRO A 78 -19.54 -25.58 -0.79
C PRO A 78 -18.73 -25.39 -2.06
N ARG A 79 -19.44 -25.14 -3.17
CA ARG A 79 -18.85 -24.94 -4.50
C ARG A 79 -18.61 -23.44 -4.74
N ASP A 80 -19.58 -22.64 -4.32
CA ASP A 80 -19.63 -21.18 -4.43
C ASP A 80 -20.50 -20.61 -3.28
N GLU A 81 -20.67 -19.29 -3.28
CA GLU A 81 -21.47 -18.54 -2.30
C GLU A 81 -22.96 -18.93 -2.28
N ASN A 82 -23.53 -19.27 -3.43
CA ASN A 82 -24.94 -19.65 -3.54
C ASN A 82 -25.15 -21.05 -2.95
N HIS A 83 -24.31 -22.00 -3.37
CA HIS A 83 -24.35 -23.35 -2.82
C HIS A 83 -24.06 -23.35 -1.31
N TYR A 84 -23.19 -22.47 -0.80
CA TYR A 84 -23.01 -22.30 0.64
C TYR A 84 -24.32 -21.90 1.33
N ALA A 85 -25.01 -20.88 0.81
CA ALA A 85 -26.26 -20.37 1.35
C ALA A 85 -27.36 -21.44 1.34
N ASP A 86 -27.51 -22.17 0.24
CA ASP A 86 -28.50 -23.24 0.14
C ASP A 86 -28.19 -24.38 1.10
N LEU A 87 -26.92 -24.81 1.15
CA LEU A 87 -26.48 -25.93 1.98
C LEU A 87 -26.54 -25.62 3.48
N ILE A 88 -26.18 -24.40 3.91
CA ILE A 88 -26.30 -24.01 5.33
C ILE A 88 -27.76 -23.86 5.75
N ALA A 89 -28.64 -23.44 4.82
CA ALA A 89 -30.08 -23.39 5.05
C ALA A 89 -30.65 -24.80 5.27
N ASP A 90 -30.30 -25.75 4.40
CA ASP A 90 -30.69 -27.15 4.54
C ASP A 90 -30.10 -27.80 5.80
N ALA A 91 -28.82 -27.57 6.09
CA ALA A 91 -28.20 -28.05 7.33
C ALA A 91 -28.88 -27.49 8.58
N THR A 92 -29.41 -26.27 8.50
CA THR A 92 -30.21 -25.64 9.58
C THR A 92 -31.59 -26.26 9.67
N TYR A 93 -32.29 -26.41 8.55
CA TYR A 93 -33.61 -27.04 8.46
C TYR A 93 -33.61 -28.46 9.01
N TYR A 94 -32.64 -29.28 8.59
CA TYR A 94 -32.48 -30.67 9.04
C TYR A 94 -31.82 -30.80 10.42
N ASN A 95 -31.46 -29.70 11.07
CA ASN A 95 -30.83 -29.66 12.39
C ASN A 95 -29.48 -30.43 12.47
N LEU A 96 -28.66 -30.37 11.42
CA LEU A 96 -27.39 -31.09 11.30
C LEU A 96 -26.24 -30.31 11.94
N MET A 97 -25.99 -30.53 13.22
CA MET A 97 -25.03 -29.74 14.00
C MET A 97 -23.59 -29.89 13.51
N LYS A 98 -23.15 -31.12 13.21
CA LYS A 98 -21.78 -31.34 12.74
C LYS A 98 -21.57 -30.73 11.36
N LEU A 99 -22.55 -30.86 10.46
CA LEU A 99 -22.47 -30.21 9.15
C LEU A 99 -22.39 -28.68 9.27
N LYS A 100 -23.25 -28.07 10.09
CA LYS A 100 -23.21 -26.61 10.32
C LYS A 100 -21.86 -26.16 10.87
N ALA A 101 -21.31 -26.89 11.84
CA ALA A 101 -19.98 -26.59 12.40
C ALA A 101 -18.88 -26.68 11.33
N GLN A 102 -18.92 -27.71 10.48
CA GLN A 102 -17.99 -27.89 9.37
C GLN A 102 -18.08 -26.75 8.35
N LEU A 103 -19.30 -26.36 7.93
CA LEU A 103 -19.51 -25.29 6.98
C LEU A 103 -19.02 -23.94 7.51
N ARG A 104 -19.16 -23.69 8.82
CA ARG A 104 -18.70 -22.46 9.48
C ARG A 104 -17.19 -22.38 9.71
N ALA A 105 -16.45 -23.45 9.49
CA ALA A 105 -14.99 -23.45 9.65
C ALA A 105 -14.28 -22.60 8.59
N ASN A 106 -14.94 -22.34 7.47
CA ASN A 106 -14.38 -21.60 6.34
C ASN A 106 -15.32 -20.47 5.92
N TYR A 107 -14.74 -19.34 5.52
CA TYR A 107 -15.45 -18.33 4.75
C TYR A 107 -15.40 -18.68 3.27
N ILE A 108 -16.54 -18.50 2.59
CA ILE A 108 -16.63 -18.50 1.12
C ILE A 108 -16.71 -17.04 0.68
N VAL A 109 -15.67 -16.56 0.01
CA VAL A 109 -15.54 -15.17 -0.42
C VAL A 109 -15.40 -15.15 -1.93
N ASN A 110 -16.33 -14.50 -2.63
CA ASN A 110 -16.20 -14.28 -4.07
C ASN A 110 -15.59 -12.90 -4.32
N VAL A 111 -14.41 -12.87 -4.96
CA VAL A 111 -13.70 -11.63 -5.29
C VAL A 111 -13.49 -11.56 -6.80
N GLY A 112 -14.10 -10.57 -7.44
CA GLY A 112 -13.99 -10.38 -8.89
C GLY A 112 -14.43 -11.59 -9.72
N GLY A 113 -15.35 -12.40 -9.20
CA GLY A 113 -15.82 -13.64 -9.84
C GLY A 113 -15.01 -14.89 -9.49
N LYS A 114 -13.91 -14.79 -8.72
CA LYS A 114 -13.13 -15.93 -8.24
C LYS A 114 -13.54 -16.27 -6.81
N VAL A 115 -13.94 -17.53 -6.59
CA VAL A 115 -14.32 -18.03 -5.27
C VAL A 115 -13.08 -18.44 -4.48
N PHE A 116 -12.95 -17.87 -3.29
CA PHE A 116 -11.93 -18.19 -2.31
C PHE A 116 -12.58 -18.89 -1.12
N ARG A 117 -12.02 -20.03 -0.76
CA ARG A 117 -12.31 -20.70 0.50
C ARG A 117 -11.18 -20.39 1.47
N VAL A 118 -11.51 -19.70 2.55
CA VAL A 118 -10.53 -19.18 3.50
C VAL A 118 -10.84 -19.71 4.89
N ASP A 119 -9.87 -20.36 5.52
CA ASP A 119 -10.00 -20.79 6.90
C ASP A 119 -10.25 -19.59 7.81
N LYS A 120 -11.24 -19.73 8.69
CA LYS A 120 -11.68 -18.64 9.58
C LYS A 120 -10.53 -18.10 10.44
N GLU A 121 -9.64 -18.97 10.89
CA GLU A 121 -8.47 -18.58 11.68
C GLU A 121 -7.55 -17.60 10.93
N ILE A 122 -7.40 -17.72 9.60
CA ILE A 122 -6.54 -16.82 8.80
C ILE A 122 -7.05 -15.37 8.89
N LEU A 123 -8.37 -15.18 8.81
CA LEU A 123 -8.99 -13.86 8.84
C LEU A 123 -9.15 -13.31 10.26
N GLU A 124 -9.17 -14.18 11.27
CA GLU A 124 -9.35 -13.79 12.68
C GLU A 124 -8.04 -13.53 13.42
N LYS A 125 -6.92 -14.11 12.97
CA LYS A 125 -5.64 -14.04 13.69
C LYS A 125 -4.86 -12.77 13.41
N ARG A 126 -4.83 -12.30 12.16
CA ARG A 126 -4.02 -11.15 11.73
C ARG A 126 -4.92 -10.02 11.24
N ASP A 127 -4.62 -8.81 11.68
CA ASP A 127 -5.35 -7.59 11.32
C ASP A 127 -6.87 -7.66 11.61
N ALA A 128 -7.28 -8.48 12.57
CA ALA A 128 -8.63 -8.43 13.12
C ALA A 128 -8.77 -7.25 14.12
N PRO A 129 -9.96 -6.64 14.25
CA PRO A 129 -11.14 -6.84 13.40
C PRO A 129 -10.94 -6.21 12.00
N ASN A 130 -11.43 -6.91 10.98
CA ASN A 130 -11.38 -6.55 9.56
C ASN A 130 -12.74 -6.72 8.90
N PHE A 131 -12.86 -6.42 7.60
CA PHE A 131 -14.10 -6.53 6.84
C PHE A 131 -14.77 -7.92 6.92
N PHE A 132 -13.99 -9.00 6.99
CA PHE A 132 -14.54 -10.37 7.01
C PHE A 132 -15.00 -10.82 8.39
N THR A 133 -14.40 -10.24 9.43
CA THR A 133 -14.70 -10.54 10.84
C THR A 133 -15.66 -9.51 11.46
N SER A 134 -15.82 -8.35 10.82
CA SER A 134 -16.69 -7.25 11.27
C SER A 134 -17.92 -7.15 10.37
N PHE A 135 -19.10 -7.05 10.96
CA PHE A 135 -20.40 -6.91 10.28
C PHE A 135 -20.79 -8.06 9.34
N GLY A 136 -21.78 -8.85 9.75
CA GLY A 136 -22.64 -9.64 8.84
C GLY A 136 -22.04 -10.89 8.18
N PHE A 137 -20.75 -10.93 7.85
CA PHE A 137 -20.14 -12.02 7.07
C PHE A 137 -20.11 -13.38 7.80
N GLY A 138 -20.12 -13.40 9.13
CA GLY A 138 -20.00 -14.64 9.92
C GLY A 138 -21.25 -15.08 10.68
N TYR A 139 -22.24 -14.19 10.88
CA TYR A 139 -23.38 -14.45 11.78
C TYR A 139 -24.72 -13.83 11.35
N GLY A 140 -24.74 -12.97 10.31
CA GLY A 140 -25.95 -12.23 9.91
C GLY A 140 -26.77 -12.87 8.79
N TRP A 141 -26.27 -13.94 8.17
CA TRP A 141 -26.90 -14.61 7.03
C TRP A 141 -27.58 -15.93 7.38
N GLU A 142 -27.64 -16.26 8.67
CA GLU A 142 -28.26 -17.48 9.13
C GLU A 142 -29.76 -17.28 9.36
N PRO A 143 -30.60 -18.19 8.86
CA PRO A 143 -31.98 -18.28 9.28
C PRO A 143 -32.03 -18.56 10.79
N SER A 144 -32.49 -17.59 11.57
CA SER A 144 -32.79 -17.80 12.99
C SER A 144 -34.15 -18.47 13.09
N GLY A 145 -34.17 -19.79 13.26
CA GLY A 145 -35.42 -20.53 13.42
C GLY A 145 -35.24 -22.02 13.62
N ILE A 146 -36.05 -22.58 14.53
CA ILE A 146 -36.32 -24.01 14.64
C ILE A 146 -37.56 -24.27 13.77
N PRO A 147 -37.64 -25.34 12.97
CA PRO A 147 -38.87 -25.68 12.25
C PRO A 147 -40.10 -25.71 13.21
N PRO A 148 -41.30 -25.24 12.81
CA PRO A 148 -41.78 -25.07 11.44
C PRO A 148 -42.07 -23.60 11.07
N THR A 149 -41.23 -22.65 11.48
CA THR A 149 -41.38 -21.27 11.00
C THR A 149 -40.85 -21.12 9.56
N PRO A 150 -41.46 -20.26 8.72
CA PRO A 150 -40.89 -19.91 7.42
C PRO A 150 -39.51 -19.32 7.65
N LEU A 151 -38.47 -20.05 7.25
CA LEU A 151 -37.10 -19.58 7.36
C LEU A 151 -36.95 -18.38 6.40
N PRO A 152 -36.40 -17.23 6.84
CA PRO A 152 -36.11 -16.12 5.95
C PRO A 152 -35.16 -16.60 4.83
N LEU A 153 -35.31 -16.01 3.63
CA LEU A 153 -34.44 -16.29 2.49
C LEU A 153 -32.96 -16.18 2.90
N THR A 154 -32.19 -17.24 2.71
CA THR A 154 -30.75 -17.19 2.94
C THR A 154 -30.12 -16.34 1.85
N ILE A 155 -29.45 -15.26 2.24
CA ILE A 155 -28.79 -14.35 1.31
C ILE A 155 -27.36 -14.88 1.11
N PRO A 156 -26.93 -15.14 -0.15
CA PRO A 156 -25.56 -15.56 -0.40
C PRO A 156 -24.55 -14.46 -0.01
N PRO A 157 -23.34 -14.85 0.42
CA PRO A 157 -22.24 -13.90 0.59
C PRO A 157 -22.08 -12.98 -0.64
N PRO A 158 -21.89 -11.67 -0.45
CA PRO A 158 -21.81 -10.73 -1.56
C PRO A 158 -20.53 -10.95 -2.36
N ILE A 159 -20.65 -10.73 -3.67
CA ILE A 159 -19.51 -10.71 -4.59
C ILE A 159 -18.80 -9.36 -4.42
N LEU A 160 -17.49 -9.42 -4.14
CA LEU A 160 -16.66 -8.25 -3.93
C LEU A 160 -16.06 -7.80 -5.27
N ASP A 161 -16.38 -6.59 -5.69
CA ASP A 161 -15.83 -5.97 -6.91
C ASP A 161 -14.39 -5.49 -6.67
N ARG A 162 -13.46 -6.46 -6.59
CA ARG A 162 -12.02 -6.27 -6.37
C ARG A 162 -11.21 -7.27 -7.20
N ASP A 163 -9.91 -7.02 -7.31
CA ASP A 163 -9.02 -7.87 -8.10
C ASP A 163 -8.68 -9.17 -7.33
N PRO A 164 -9.00 -10.35 -7.89
CA PRO A 164 -8.70 -11.63 -7.25
C PRO A 164 -7.19 -11.90 -7.05
N GLU A 165 -6.33 -11.37 -7.92
CA GLU A 165 -4.88 -11.61 -7.81
C GLU A 165 -4.28 -10.77 -6.68
N LEU A 166 -4.74 -9.53 -6.49
CA LEU A 166 -4.38 -8.74 -5.31
C LEU A 166 -4.90 -9.35 -4.02
N PHE A 167 -6.13 -9.88 -4.03
CA PHE A 167 -6.66 -10.59 -2.86
C PHE A 167 -5.84 -11.83 -2.51
N SER A 168 -5.29 -12.51 -3.50
CA SER A 168 -4.38 -13.65 -3.28
C SER A 168 -3.09 -13.21 -2.55
N ASP A 169 -2.50 -12.07 -2.93
CA ASP A 169 -1.34 -11.51 -2.22
C ASP A 169 -1.69 -11.07 -0.79
N ILE A 170 -2.89 -10.53 -0.58
CA ILE A 170 -3.41 -10.19 0.75
C ILE A 170 -3.58 -11.44 1.61
N LEU A 171 -4.14 -12.52 1.07
CA LEU A 171 -4.29 -13.78 1.80
C LEU A 171 -2.95 -14.36 2.23
N ARG A 172 -1.92 -14.31 1.36
CA ARG A 172 -0.56 -14.73 1.72
C ARG A 172 -0.03 -13.93 2.91
N TYR A 173 -0.28 -12.63 2.94
CA TYR A 173 0.05 -11.79 4.10
C TYR A 173 -0.70 -12.21 5.37
N LEU A 174 -2.00 -12.47 5.28
CA LEU A 174 -2.78 -12.91 6.44
C LEU A 174 -2.32 -14.27 6.98
N GLN A 175 -1.84 -15.15 6.09
CA GLN A 175 -1.20 -16.42 6.46
C GLN A 175 0.20 -16.27 7.09
N GLY A 176 0.77 -15.06 7.09
CA GLY A 176 2.08 -14.77 7.70
C GLY A 176 3.23 -14.59 6.71
N TYR A 177 3.01 -14.79 5.41
CA TYR A 177 4.05 -14.60 4.40
C TYR A 177 4.35 -13.11 4.15
N GLU A 178 5.53 -12.84 3.61
CA GLU A 178 5.87 -11.51 3.11
C GLU A 178 5.23 -11.26 1.74
N ILE A 179 4.80 -10.03 1.50
CA ILE A 179 4.28 -9.61 0.19
C ILE A 179 5.45 -9.12 -0.65
N GLY A 180 5.65 -9.75 -1.80
CA GLY A 180 6.54 -9.24 -2.83
C GLY A 180 5.90 -8.05 -3.56
N ILE A 181 6.38 -6.84 -3.30
CA ILE A 181 5.94 -5.66 -4.05
C ILE A 181 6.61 -5.69 -5.43
N LYS A 182 5.83 -6.00 -6.49
CA LYS A 182 6.30 -6.05 -7.88
C LYS A 182 6.70 -4.68 -8.42
N ASP A 183 5.83 -3.70 -8.25
CA ASP A 183 6.03 -2.31 -8.65
C ASP A 183 5.16 -1.36 -7.80
N GLU A 184 5.23 -0.06 -8.08
CA GLU A 184 4.47 0.94 -7.35
C GLU A 184 2.97 0.90 -7.63
N VAL A 185 2.55 0.52 -8.85
CA VAL A 185 1.12 0.40 -9.19
C VAL A 185 0.52 -0.72 -8.36
N HIS A 186 1.23 -1.84 -8.28
CA HIS A 186 0.91 -2.98 -7.42
C HIS A 186 0.82 -2.55 -5.95
N ARG A 187 1.81 -1.80 -5.42
CA ARG A 187 1.77 -1.29 -4.03
C ARG A 187 0.55 -0.40 -3.78
N GLN A 188 0.23 0.52 -4.70
CA GLN A 188 -0.90 1.42 -4.56
C GLN A 188 -2.24 0.68 -4.61
N ASN A 189 -2.37 -0.35 -5.45
CA ASN A 189 -3.58 -1.15 -5.51
C ASN A 189 -3.72 -2.02 -4.26
N LEU A 190 -2.64 -2.62 -3.75
CA LEU A 190 -2.64 -3.30 -2.45
C LEU A 190 -3.04 -2.35 -1.31
N LEU A 191 -2.60 -1.09 -1.33
CA LEU A 191 -2.96 -0.10 -0.31
C LEU A 191 -4.44 0.32 -0.39
N LYS A 192 -5.05 0.32 -1.59
CA LYS A 192 -6.49 0.55 -1.76
C LYS A 192 -7.29 -0.61 -1.18
N ASP A 193 -6.92 -1.84 -1.53
CA ASP A 193 -7.63 -3.03 -1.10
C ASP A 193 -7.41 -3.30 0.40
N SER A 194 -6.22 -3.03 0.95
CA SER A 194 -5.97 -3.14 2.39
C SER A 194 -6.87 -2.22 3.20
N ARG A 195 -7.18 -1.02 2.68
CA ARG A 195 -8.14 -0.09 3.31
C ARG A 195 -9.58 -0.57 3.18
N PHE A 196 -9.96 -1.07 2.00
CA PHE A 196 -11.29 -1.62 1.75
C PHE A 196 -11.60 -2.78 2.71
N TYR A 197 -10.66 -3.71 2.86
CA TYR A 197 -10.80 -4.85 3.77
C TYR A 197 -10.53 -4.51 5.24
N HIS A 198 -10.24 -3.25 5.58
CA HIS A 198 -9.90 -2.79 6.93
C HIS A 198 -8.68 -3.50 7.56
N LEU A 199 -7.70 -3.90 6.73
CA LEU A 199 -6.46 -4.53 7.17
C LEU A 199 -5.45 -3.46 7.61
N LYS A 200 -5.54 -3.06 8.88
CA LYS A 200 -4.76 -1.95 9.43
C LYS A 200 -3.26 -2.22 9.41
N GLY A 201 -2.79 -3.39 9.87
CA GLY A 201 -1.37 -3.72 9.86
C GLY A 201 -0.79 -3.80 8.46
N LEU A 202 -1.54 -4.33 7.48
CA LEU A 202 -1.11 -4.32 6.08
C LEU A 202 -1.01 -2.89 5.55
N THR A 203 -2.02 -2.07 5.82
CA THR A 203 -2.03 -0.65 5.42
C THR A 203 -0.82 0.08 6.01
N GLU A 204 -0.53 -0.11 7.29
CA GLU A 204 0.64 0.49 7.95
C GLU A 204 1.94 -0.04 7.35
N LYS A 205 2.05 -1.35 7.09
CA LYS A 205 3.24 -1.96 6.48
C LYS A 205 3.50 -1.40 5.07
N LEU A 206 2.47 -1.22 4.27
CA LEU A 206 2.59 -0.66 2.92
C LEU A 206 2.90 0.84 2.93
N LEU A 207 2.56 1.57 4.00
CA LEU A 207 2.96 2.97 4.21
C LEU A 207 4.38 3.08 4.76
N ALA A 208 4.77 2.16 5.65
CA ALA A 208 6.06 2.11 6.32
C ALA A 208 7.15 1.38 5.52
N SER A 209 6.81 0.71 4.41
CA SER A 209 7.78 0.16 3.46
C SER A 209 8.56 1.25 2.71
N SER A 210 8.58 2.49 3.22
CA SER A 210 9.72 3.40 3.09
C SER A 210 11.00 2.63 3.40
N MET A 211 11.86 2.45 2.39
CA MET A 211 13.13 1.76 2.59
C MET A 211 13.95 2.53 3.63
N THR A 212 14.41 1.85 4.68
CA THR A 212 15.62 2.30 5.35
C THR A 212 16.76 2.16 4.35
N VAL A 213 17.46 3.25 4.09
CA VAL A 213 18.57 3.27 3.14
C VAL A 213 19.82 3.62 3.93
N ASN A 214 20.90 2.89 3.70
CA ASN A 214 22.21 3.22 4.20
C ASN A 214 23.07 3.62 3.00
N GLY A 215 23.67 4.81 3.01
CA GLY A 215 24.77 5.12 2.09
C GLY A 215 24.77 6.50 1.44
N PHE A 216 23.88 7.43 1.79
CA PHE A 216 23.97 8.81 1.28
C PHE A 216 24.72 9.78 2.19
N SER A 217 25.09 9.36 3.41
CA SER A 217 25.92 10.16 4.32
C SER A 217 27.30 9.53 4.53
N LYS A 218 28.34 10.38 4.56
CA LYS A 218 29.73 9.99 4.86
C LYS A 218 30.02 9.93 6.37
N GLU A 219 29.15 10.49 7.20
CA GLU A 219 29.37 10.62 8.65
C GLU A 219 28.83 9.40 9.43
N GLU A 220 29.62 8.89 10.39
CA GLU A 220 29.24 7.73 11.22
C GLU A 220 27.98 7.97 12.09
N SER A 221 27.61 9.23 12.37
CA SER A 221 26.37 9.59 13.08
C SER A 221 25.09 9.41 12.24
N ALA A 222 25.20 9.24 10.91
CA ALA A 222 24.06 9.14 10.01
C ALA A 222 23.69 7.70 9.62
N ARG A 223 24.02 6.71 10.47
CA ARG A 223 23.78 5.28 10.24
C ARG A 223 22.29 4.85 10.16
N ASN A 224 21.35 5.79 10.17
CA ASN A 224 19.92 5.55 10.13
C ASN A 224 19.23 6.58 9.22
N GLU A 225 19.26 6.39 7.90
CA GLU A 225 18.45 7.19 6.96
C GLU A 225 17.15 6.45 6.64
N ILE A 226 16.04 7.19 6.50
CA ILE A 226 14.75 6.63 6.09
C ILE A 226 14.23 7.36 4.85
N LEU A 227 13.86 6.61 3.82
CA LEU A 227 13.37 7.15 2.56
C LEU A 227 11.86 7.08 2.47
N PHE A 228 11.19 8.22 2.61
CA PHE A 228 9.75 8.33 2.38
C PHE A 228 9.43 8.98 1.04
N ARG A 229 8.29 8.62 0.43
CA ARG A 229 7.67 9.51 -0.56
C ARG A 229 7.10 10.72 0.15
N LEU A 230 7.22 11.90 -0.45
CA LEU A 230 6.76 13.16 0.15
C LEU A 230 5.31 13.05 0.70
N LYS A 231 4.40 12.46 -0.08
CA LYS A 231 2.99 12.26 0.31
C LYS A 231 2.79 11.41 1.57
N ASP A 232 3.67 10.44 1.81
CA ASP A 232 3.55 9.41 2.85
C ASP A 232 4.15 9.88 4.20
N ILE A 233 4.86 11.02 4.22
CA ILE A 233 5.44 11.61 5.43
C ILE A 233 4.34 12.08 6.37
N ARG A 234 4.43 11.75 7.66
CA ARG A 234 3.55 12.29 8.70
C ARG A 234 4.21 13.52 9.33
N PRO A 235 3.70 14.74 9.14
CA PRO A 235 4.35 15.95 9.68
C PRO A 235 4.56 15.89 11.20
N ALA A 236 3.60 15.33 11.95
CA ALA A 236 3.70 15.16 13.41
C ALA A 236 4.87 14.27 13.87
N SER A 237 5.48 13.48 12.98
CA SER A 237 6.63 12.62 13.26
C SER A 237 7.96 13.25 12.82
N VAL A 238 7.94 14.46 12.26
CA VAL A 238 9.13 15.18 11.78
C VAL A 238 9.65 16.09 12.90
N LEU A 239 10.97 16.14 13.08
CA LEU A 239 11.63 16.95 14.11
C LEU A 239 12.99 17.50 13.66
N LEU A 240 13.49 18.50 14.38
CA LEU A 240 14.87 18.99 14.26
C LEU A 240 15.71 18.44 15.41
N PRO A 241 17.02 18.18 15.20
CA PRO A 241 17.92 17.82 16.29
C PRO A 241 18.00 18.97 17.32
N GLU A 242 17.98 18.64 18.62
CA GLU A 242 18.15 19.64 19.68
C GLU A 242 19.62 20.11 19.72
N ASN A 243 19.87 21.41 19.57
CA ASN A 243 21.19 22.01 19.79
C ASN A 243 21.51 21.98 21.29
N ASN A 244 22.21 20.95 21.76
CA ASN A 244 22.77 20.91 23.11
C ASN A 244 24.01 21.81 23.21
N ASN A 245 23.80 23.14 23.21
CA ASN A 245 24.79 24.08 23.72
C ASN A 245 24.59 24.25 25.24
N ASN A 246 24.91 23.19 25.99
CA ASN A 246 25.12 23.29 27.45
C ASN A 246 26.53 22.79 27.75
N TYR A 247 27.53 23.59 27.36
CA TYR A 247 28.82 23.55 28.01
C TYR A 247 28.81 24.58 29.14
N ASN A 248 28.95 24.08 30.36
CA ASN A 248 29.11 24.82 31.60
C ASN A 248 30.03 26.05 31.42
N ASN A 249 29.51 27.24 31.72
CA ASN A 249 30.34 28.35 32.16
C ASN A 249 29.83 28.85 33.51
N ASN A 250 30.37 28.23 34.56
CA ASN A 250 30.60 28.95 35.81
C ASN A 250 31.73 29.95 35.54
N ASN A 251 31.43 31.24 35.56
CA ASN A 251 32.19 32.27 36.29
C ASN A 251 31.66 33.68 35.96
N ASN A 252 31.56 34.48 37.03
CA ASN A 252 31.09 35.86 37.06
C ASN A 252 31.98 36.81 36.23
N ASN A 253 31.37 37.77 35.53
CA ASN A 253 31.44 39.22 35.80
C ASN A 253 30.96 40.03 34.58
N ASP A 254 30.41 41.20 34.90
CA ASP A 254 29.81 42.20 34.01
C ASP A 254 30.66 42.58 32.79
N ASP A 255 30.03 42.65 31.61
CA ASP A 255 30.13 43.83 30.74
C ASP A 255 29.13 43.81 29.57
N ILE A 256 28.67 45.01 29.23
CA ILE A 256 27.66 45.36 28.22
C ILE A 256 28.29 45.43 26.82
N LEU A 257 27.50 45.06 25.78
CA LEU A 257 27.71 45.16 24.31
C LEU A 257 28.30 43.93 23.60
N SER A 258 27.45 43.19 22.87
CA SER A 258 27.36 43.22 21.40
C SER A 258 26.46 42.08 20.90
N GLU A 259 25.42 42.45 20.14
CA GLU A 259 24.73 41.53 19.23
C GLU A 259 25.72 41.10 18.15
N GLU A 260 26.27 39.90 18.26
CA GLU A 260 26.82 39.18 17.11
C GLU A 260 25.92 37.98 16.82
N ILE A 261 25.13 38.13 15.75
CA ILE A 261 24.34 37.08 15.12
C ILE A 261 25.31 35.99 14.68
N SER A 262 25.32 34.88 15.42
CA SER A 262 26.02 33.65 15.04
C SER A 262 25.50 33.17 13.68
N THR A 263 26.44 32.99 12.77
CA THR A 263 26.27 32.58 11.38
C THR A 263 25.65 31.19 11.23
N GLY A 264 24.49 31.11 10.57
CA GLY A 264 24.02 29.99 9.72
C GLY A 264 24.01 28.57 10.30
N SER A 265 23.03 28.22 11.14
CA SER A 265 22.81 26.82 11.55
C SER A 265 22.01 26.06 10.49
N THR A 266 22.70 25.30 9.62
CA THR A 266 22.06 24.31 8.75
C THR A 266 21.81 23.03 9.56
N SER A 267 20.57 22.55 9.59
CA SER A 267 20.19 21.34 10.35
C SER A 267 19.46 20.33 9.47
N HIS A 268 19.76 19.04 9.63
CA HIS A 268 19.04 17.97 8.95
C HIS A 268 17.64 17.79 9.55
N ILE A 269 16.64 17.60 8.70
CA ILE A 269 15.30 17.25 9.15
C ILE A 269 15.27 15.75 9.46
N MET A 270 14.75 15.40 10.64
CA MET A 270 14.71 14.03 11.16
C MET A 270 13.28 13.49 11.22
N TYR A 271 13.13 12.18 11.24
CA TYR A 271 11.86 11.49 11.40
C TYR A 271 11.90 10.52 12.57
N LYS A 272 10.94 10.62 13.48
CA LYS A 272 10.76 9.71 14.62
C LYS A 272 9.66 8.71 14.35
N ASN A 273 10.00 7.42 14.37
CA ASN A 273 9.03 6.35 14.22
C ASN A 273 8.18 6.16 15.51
N LYS A 274 7.20 5.24 15.48
CA LYS A 274 6.34 4.97 16.66
C LYS A 274 7.11 4.36 17.84
N GLU A 275 8.19 3.62 17.56
CA GLU A 275 9.06 3.01 18.60
C GLU A 275 9.99 4.04 19.26
N GLY A 276 10.07 5.25 18.72
CA GLY A 276 10.89 6.33 19.22
C GLY A 276 12.27 6.46 18.57
N THR A 277 12.61 5.58 17.62
CA THR A 277 13.85 5.64 16.84
C THR A 277 13.82 6.82 15.88
N VAL A 278 14.92 7.56 15.81
CA VAL A 278 15.09 8.76 15.00
C VAL A 278 15.98 8.45 13.80
N TYR A 279 15.54 8.89 12.62
CA TYR A 279 16.21 8.71 11.34
C TYR A 279 16.43 10.06 10.65
N VAL A 280 17.47 10.16 9.82
CA VAL A 280 17.59 11.26 8.85
C VAL A 280 16.51 11.07 7.78
N LEU A 281 15.70 12.11 7.55
CA LEU A 281 14.59 12.05 6.60
C LEU A 281 15.08 12.29 5.17
N LEU A 282 14.99 11.26 4.35
CA LEU A 282 15.15 11.34 2.90
C LEU A 282 13.78 11.30 2.24
N VAL A 283 13.64 12.05 1.15
CA VAL A 283 12.39 12.22 0.43
C VAL A 283 12.54 11.82 -1.02
N GLU A 284 11.74 10.86 -1.44
CA GLU A 284 11.62 10.42 -2.81
C GLU A 284 10.49 11.18 -3.53
N ILE A 285 10.81 11.82 -4.64
CA ILE A 285 9.84 12.52 -5.51
C ILE A 285 9.91 11.94 -6.92
N HIS A 286 8.77 11.88 -7.61
CA HIS A 286 8.63 11.32 -8.94
C HIS A 286 7.87 12.26 -9.85
N ASN A 287 8.08 12.12 -11.17
CA ASN A 287 7.30 12.78 -12.21
C ASN A 287 7.27 14.31 -12.07
N ILE A 288 8.42 14.90 -11.76
CA ILE A 288 8.59 16.36 -11.66
C ILE A 288 9.49 16.87 -12.78
N HIS A 289 9.53 18.18 -12.97
CA HIS A 289 10.52 18.79 -13.86
C HIS A 289 11.68 19.36 -13.06
N LEU A 290 12.88 19.21 -13.60
CA LEU A 290 14.08 19.88 -13.14
C LEU A 290 14.50 20.88 -14.22
N ILE A 291 14.64 22.14 -13.84
CA ILE A 291 15.11 23.23 -14.69
C ILE A 291 16.54 23.55 -14.28
N CYS A 292 17.49 23.40 -15.21
CA CYS A 292 18.88 23.82 -15.02
C CYS A 292 19.07 25.15 -15.74
N ARG A 293 19.25 26.26 -15.02
CA ARG A 293 19.50 27.59 -15.61
C ARG A 293 20.98 27.92 -15.64
N TYR A 294 21.41 28.56 -16.71
CA TYR A 294 22.79 29.00 -16.91
C TYR A 294 22.79 30.52 -17.02
N GLY A 295 23.52 31.20 -16.12
CA GLY A 295 23.66 32.65 -16.18
C GLY A 295 24.35 33.09 -17.47
N ALA A 296 23.98 34.28 -17.98
CA ALA A 296 24.72 34.89 -19.08
C ALA A 296 26.17 35.17 -18.65
N PRO A 297 27.18 35.02 -19.53
CA PRO A 297 28.53 35.48 -19.24
C PRO A 297 28.48 37.01 -19.09
N SER A 298 28.54 37.50 -17.85
CA SER A 298 28.65 38.93 -17.60
C SER A 298 29.96 39.46 -18.21
N SER A 299 29.87 40.60 -18.87
CA SER A 299 31.02 41.32 -19.43
C SER A 299 32.06 41.62 -18.35
N PRO A 300 33.36 41.69 -18.69
CA PRO A 300 34.42 41.82 -17.69
C PRO A 300 34.26 43.13 -16.92
N MET A 301 34.17 43.03 -15.59
CA MET A 301 34.37 44.16 -14.70
C MET A 301 35.73 44.78 -14.98
N THR A 302 35.73 46.07 -15.25
CA THR A 302 36.88 46.97 -15.34
C THR A 302 37.89 46.71 -14.24
N ALA A 303 39.01 46.09 -14.61
CA ALA A 303 40.24 46.15 -13.83
C ALA A 303 41.01 47.41 -14.24
N THR A 304 40.97 48.41 -13.36
CA THR A 304 41.81 49.59 -13.43
C THR A 304 43.25 49.20 -13.06
N THR A 305 44.14 49.03 -14.03
CA THR A 305 45.59 49.17 -13.80
C THR A 305 46.30 49.63 -15.08
N THR A 306 47.19 50.59 -14.88
CA THR A 306 48.02 51.35 -15.83
C THR A 306 49.00 50.48 -16.64
N PRO A 307 49.50 50.98 -17.81
CA PRO A 307 50.35 50.20 -18.70
C PRO A 307 51.82 50.32 -18.33
N THR A 308 52.53 49.19 -18.31
CA THR A 308 53.99 49.15 -18.48
C THR A 308 54.36 48.08 -19.49
N THR A 309 55.24 48.50 -20.39
CA THR A 309 55.69 47.92 -21.65
C THR A 309 56.56 46.66 -21.51
N ASN A 310 56.29 45.60 -22.29
CA ASN A 310 57.22 45.05 -23.31
C ASN A 310 56.67 43.77 -24.00
N PRO A 311 57.06 43.48 -25.27
CA PRO A 311 56.45 42.42 -26.09
C PRO A 311 57.32 41.16 -26.29
N ALA A 312 56.68 40.07 -26.75
CA ALA A 312 57.15 38.75 -27.26
C ALA A 312 56.64 37.60 -26.37
N THR A 313 55.98 36.51 -26.79
CA THR A 313 55.91 35.72 -28.05
C THR A 313 54.65 34.82 -27.93
N PRO A 314 53.96 34.35 -28.99
CA PRO A 314 52.69 33.65 -28.85
C PRO A 314 52.89 32.14 -28.62
N THR A 315 52.52 31.64 -27.45
CA THR A 315 52.35 30.20 -27.18
C THR A 315 50.86 29.88 -27.12
N ASN A 316 50.43 28.90 -27.93
CA ASN A 316 49.08 28.35 -27.98
C ASN A 316 48.59 27.91 -26.60
N ALA A 317 47.83 28.78 -25.92
CA ALA A 317 46.99 28.40 -24.80
C ALA A 317 45.59 28.09 -25.34
N SER A 318 45.17 26.83 -25.22
CA SER A 318 43.78 26.44 -25.36
C SER A 318 42.93 27.32 -24.44
N LYS A 319 41.96 28.06 -25.01
CA LYS A 319 40.95 28.80 -24.26
C LYS A 319 40.13 27.80 -23.43
N ILE A 320 40.49 27.59 -22.17
CA ILE A 320 39.60 26.96 -21.19
C ILE A 320 38.54 28.01 -20.88
N GLN A 321 37.35 27.88 -21.48
CA GLN A 321 36.19 28.68 -21.09
C GLN A 321 35.75 28.28 -19.68
N PRO A 322 35.27 29.22 -18.85
CA PRO A 322 34.77 28.90 -17.50
C PRO A 322 33.51 28.03 -17.60
N LEU A 323 33.53 26.85 -16.96
CA LEU A 323 32.33 26.04 -16.78
C LEU A 323 31.33 26.84 -15.93
N LEU A 324 30.20 27.22 -16.52
CA LEU A 324 29.07 27.81 -15.79
C LEU A 324 28.39 26.71 -14.96
N ARG A 325 28.45 26.81 -13.64
CA ARG A 325 27.68 25.91 -12.75
C ARG A 325 26.18 26.23 -12.91
N PRO A 326 25.33 25.26 -13.30
CA PRO A 326 23.91 25.50 -13.45
C PRO A 326 23.23 25.71 -12.10
N VAL A 327 22.26 26.62 -12.06
CA VAL A 327 21.29 26.72 -10.96
C VAL A 327 20.17 25.72 -11.21
N LEU A 328 19.97 24.81 -10.28
CA LEU A 328 18.98 23.73 -10.38
C LEU A 328 17.69 24.12 -9.66
N GLU A 329 16.55 24.06 -10.34
CA GLU A 329 15.22 24.34 -9.76
C GLU A 329 14.26 23.18 -9.98
N LEU A 330 13.60 22.72 -8.92
CA LEU A 330 12.52 21.73 -9.00
C LEU A 330 11.17 22.40 -9.20
N VAL A 331 10.43 21.94 -10.21
CA VAL A 331 9.03 22.29 -10.43
C VAL A 331 8.15 21.27 -9.70
N LEU A 332 7.67 21.65 -8.52
CA LEU A 332 6.82 20.83 -7.66
C LEU A 332 5.33 21.12 -7.91
N SER A 333 4.47 20.14 -7.63
CA SER A 333 3.02 20.34 -7.69
C SER A 333 2.51 21.12 -6.46
N ASP A 334 1.34 21.76 -6.56
CA ASP A 334 0.72 22.46 -5.42
C ASP A 334 0.52 21.54 -4.21
N LYS A 335 0.22 20.26 -4.47
CA LYS A 335 0.06 19.24 -3.42
C LYS A 335 1.37 18.95 -2.69
N ASP A 336 2.47 18.87 -3.45
CA ASP A 336 3.81 18.65 -2.90
C ASP A 336 4.29 19.87 -2.09
N ILE A 337 4.07 21.07 -2.62
CA ILE A 337 4.38 22.33 -1.91
C ILE A 337 3.57 22.40 -0.61
N GLN A 338 2.27 22.12 -0.65
CA GLN A 338 1.44 22.14 0.56
C GLN A 338 1.92 21.09 1.59
N LYS A 339 2.38 19.93 1.13
CA LYS A 339 2.94 18.90 2.01
C LYS A 339 4.25 19.37 2.67
N LEU A 340 5.14 20.01 1.92
CA LEU A 340 6.37 20.60 2.44
C LEU A 340 6.08 21.73 3.45
N LYS A 341 5.08 22.58 3.19
CA LYS A 341 4.63 23.60 4.16
C LYS A 341 4.12 22.98 5.45
N ASN A 342 3.35 21.89 5.37
CA ASN A 342 2.90 21.19 6.57
C ASN A 342 4.07 20.60 7.37
N ILE A 343 5.12 20.12 6.69
CA ILE A 343 6.37 19.66 7.33
C ILE A 343 7.12 20.83 7.97
N ALA A 344 7.25 21.96 7.28
CA ALA A 344 7.87 23.18 7.81
C ALA A 344 7.15 23.65 9.09
N LYS A 345 5.82 23.67 9.05
CA LYS A 345 4.98 24.03 10.20
C LYS A 345 5.17 23.09 11.40
N SER A 346 5.31 21.78 11.18
CA SER A 346 5.53 20.83 12.28
C SER A 346 6.88 21.03 12.98
N ILE A 347 7.89 21.52 12.27
CA ILE A 347 9.21 21.84 12.83
C ILE A 347 9.38 23.32 13.19
N LYS A 348 8.30 24.11 13.16
CA LYS A 348 8.31 25.57 13.42
C LYS A 348 9.26 26.37 12.51
N ALA A 349 9.50 25.89 11.30
CA ALA A 349 10.22 26.60 10.24
C ALA A 349 9.29 27.52 9.44
N SER A 350 9.88 28.41 8.64
CA SER A 350 9.18 29.24 7.65
C SER A 350 8.45 28.36 6.63
N GLU A 351 7.23 28.75 6.27
CA GLU A 351 6.45 28.09 5.20
C GLU A 351 6.94 28.46 3.79
N GLU A 352 7.98 29.30 3.68
CA GLU A 352 8.67 29.57 2.43
C GLU A 352 9.56 28.37 2.04
N ILE A 353 9.19 27.70 0.94
CA ILE A 353 9.91 26.52 0.43
C ILE A 353 10.85 26.95 -0.67
N VAL A 354 12.14 26.68 -0.51
CA VAL A 354 13.16 26.98 -1.51
C VAL A 354 13.17 25.87 -2.56
N THR A 355 12.73 26.16 -3.78
CA THR A 355 12.70 25.21 -4.92
C THR A 355 14.02 25.11 -5.66
N THR A 356 14.93 26.07 -5.43
CA THR A 356 16.32 25.97 -5.87
C THR A 356 17.01 24.92 -5.02
N ILE A 357 17.58 23.92 -5.68
CA ILE A 357 18.19 22.78 -5.00
C ILE A 357 19.70 22.83 -5.07
N HIS A 358 20.32 22.43 -3.97
CA HIS A 358 21.76 22.18 -3.92
C HIS A 358 22.01 20.74 -4.36
N SER A 359 23.05 20.52 -5.15
CA SER A 359 23.49 19.18 -5.56
C SER A 359 24.97 19.04 -5.21
N PRO A 360 25.35 18.14 -4.29
CA PRO A 360 26.74 17.88 -3.97
C PRO A 360 27.41 17.20 -5.17
N ASP A 361 28.74 17.31 -5.27
CA ASP A 361 29.52 16.66 -6.34
C ASP A 361 29.36 15.14 -6.35
N THR A 362 28.93 14.55 -5.22
CA THR A 362 28.62 13.13 -5.06
C THR A 362 27.23 12.72 -5.53
N CYS A 363 26.42 13.66 -6.03
CA CYS A 363 25.07 13.37 -6.52
C CYS A 363 25.13 12.42 -7.73
N ALA A 364 24.37 11.33 -7.66
CA ALA A 364 24.28 10.38 -8.77
C ALA A 364 23.21 10.85 -9.77
N PHE A 365 23.64 11.39 -10.91
CA PHE A 365 22.77 11.68 -12.04
C PHE A 365 22.76 10.54 -13.05
N GLU A 366 21.56 10.15 -13.47
CA GLU A 366 21.32 9.30 -14.63
C GLU A 366 20.37 10.03 -15.57
N ILE A 367 20.87 10.41 -16.74
CA ILE A 367 20.12 11.17 -17.74
C ILE A 367 20.08 10.36 -19.03
N ASP A 368 18.88 10.08 -19.54
CA ASP A 368 18.68 9.30 -20.76
C ASP A 368 19.33 7.90 -20.73
N GLY A 369 19.43 7.31 -19.53
CA GLY A 369 20.08 6.02 -19.27
C GLY A 369 21.61 6.08 -19.11
N ASN A 370 22.20 7.29 -19.18
CA ASN A 370 23.64 7.48 -19.00
C ASN A 370 23.94 8.07 -17.62
N LYS A 371 24.88 7.44 -16.91
CA LYS A 371 25.41 8.01 -15.67
C LYS A 371 26.25 9.24 -15.98
N CYS A 372 25.98 10.34 -15.29
CA CYS A 372 26.69 11.60 -15.47
C CYS A 372 26.90 12.32 -14.14
N THR A 373 27.76 13.33 -14.14
CA THR A 373 28.04 14.20 -13.00
C THR A 373 27.40 15.57 -13.22
N LEU A 374 27.33 16.39 -12.16
CA LEU A 374 26.88 17.78 -12.28
C LEU A 374 27.77 18.60 -13.24
N GLU A 375 29.06 18.25 -13.37
CA GLU A 375 29.97 18.86 -14.33
C GLU A 375 29.55 18.58 -15.79
N ALA A 376 29.00 17.40 -16.07
CA ALA A 376 28.47 17.08 -17.39
C ALA A 376 27.31 18.02 -17.77
N LEU A 377 26.48 18.39 -16.79
CA LEU A 377 25.42 19.39 -16.97
C LEU A 377 25.98 20.80 -17.16
N SER A 378 27.22 21.07 -16.76
CA SER A 378 27.84 22.40 -16.90
C SER A 378 28.45 22.63 -18.28
N ASN A 379 28.58 21.59 -19.12
CA ASN A 379 29.11 21.69 -20.49
C ASN A 379 28.01 22.10 -21.48
N THR A 380 27.73 23.40 -21.53
CA THR A 380 26.67 23.99 -22.37
C THR A 380 26.88 23.78 -23.88
N ASP A 381 28.12 23.66 -24.36
CA ASP A 381 28.41 23.44 -25.78
C ASP A 381 27.91 22.07 -26.25
N LYS A 382 28.18 21.01 -25.47
CA LYS A 382 27.70 19.65 -25.75
C LYS A 382 26.19 19.53 -25.63
N LEU A 383 25.58 20.31 -24.74
CA LEU A 383 24.14 20.30 -24.46
C LEU A 383 23.35 21.32 -25.30
N SER A 384 24.02 22.09 -26.16
CA SER A 384 23.45 23.22 -26.90
C SER A 384 22.16 22.87 -27.67
N HIS A 385 22.09 21.68 -28.26
CA HIS A 385 20.89 21.16 -28.96
C HIS A 385 19.69 20.90 -28.03
N LEU A 386 19.93 20.64 -26.75
CA LEU A 386 18.90 20.38 -25.73
C LEU A 386 18.48 21.64 -24.97
N MET A 387 19.22 22.74 -25.13
CA MET A 387 18.95 23.98 -24.41
C MET A 387 17.77 24.72 -25.00
N LYS A 388 16.91 25.22 -24.11
CA LYS A 388 15.84 26.16 -24.42
C LYS A 388 16.32 27.57 -24.08
N ASN A 389 15.71 28.56 -24.71
CA ASN A 389 16.00 29.97 -24.47
C ASN A 389 14.68 30.69 -24.16
N ASP A 390 14.68 31.45 -23.08
CA ASP A 390 13.57 32.31 -22.67
C ASP A 390 14.16 33.63 -22.20
N ASP A 391 13.82 34.74 -22.87
CA ASP A 391 14.31 36.09 -22.58
C ASP A 391 15.83 36.22 -22.37
N GLY A 392 16.62 35.47 -23.17
CA GLY A 392 18.09 35.51 -23.11
C GLY A 392 18.72 34.58 -22.06
N ASN A 393 17.90 33.91 -21.24
CA ASN A 393 18.36 32.89 -20.30
C ASN A 393 18.27 31.50 -20.93
N ARG A 394 19.44 30.86 -21.08
CA ARG A 394 19.51 29.48 -21.54
C ARG A 394 19.23 28.53 -20.38
N TYR A 395 18.39 27.54 -20.61
CA TYR A 395 18.07 26.51 -19.62
C TYR A 395 17.88 25.13 -20.23
N LEU A 396 18.13 24.10 -19.43
CA LEU A 396 17.82 22.70 -19.75
C LEU A 396 16.59 22.29 -18.95
N LYS A 397 15.61 21.67 -19.59
CA LYS A 397 14.43 21.12 -18.91
C LYS A 397 14.50 19.59 -18.95
N LEU A 398 14.58 18.99 -17.77
CA LEU A 398 14.61 17.54 -17.58
C LEU A 398 13.28 17.06 -17.00
N TYR A 399 12.84 15.88 -17.44
CA TYR A 399 11.74 15.16 -16.80
C TYR A 399 12.32 14.16 -15.82
N VAL A 400 12.16 14.41 -14.54
CA VAL A 400 12.68 13.58 -13.46
C VAL A 400 11.67 12.48 -13.17
N THR A 401 12.02 11.25 -13.51
CA THR A 401 11.20 10.08 -13.16
C THR A 401 11.33 9.75 -11.68
N ARG A 402 12.51 9.98 -11.11
CA ARG A 402 12.81 9.68 -9.71
C ARG A 402 13.92 10.58 -9.20
N SER A 403 13.73 11.18 -8.04
CA SER A 403 14.80 11.86 -7.31
C SER A 403 14.71 11.57 -5.82
N ILE A 404 15.87 11.41 -5.20
CA ILE A 404 16.03 11.31 -3.75
C ILE A 404 16.64 12.61 -3.26
N LEU A 405 15.93 13.27 -2.36
CA LEU A 405 16.28 14.54 -1.76
C LEU A 405 16.50 14.37 -0.26
N ARG A 406 17.46 15.09 0.29
CA ARG A 406 17.59 15.33 1.73
C ARG A 406 16.91 16.66 2.04
N LEU A 407 16.06 16.67 3.06
CA LEU A 407 15.46 17.91 3.55
C LEU A 407 16.34 18.50 4.65
N ILE A 408 16.67 19.78 4.51
CA ILE A 408 17.46 20.53 5.47
C ILE A 408 16.74 21.83 5.83
N THR A 409 17.02 22.37 7.00
CA THR A 409 16.63 23.73 7.35
C THR A 409 17.85 24.62 7.38
N ASN A 410 17.78 25.73 6.67
CA ASN A 410 18.83 26.76 6.64
C ASN A 410 18.19 28.11 6.94
N ASN A 411 18.67 28.80 7.98
CA ASN A 411 18.09 30.06 8.46
C ASN A 411 16.56 30.02 8.64
N GLY A 412 16.05 28.87 9.10
CA GLY A 412 14.62 28.64 9.30
C GLY A 412 13.79 28.39 8.03
N LYS A 413 14.38 28.36 6.84
CA LYS A 413 13.69 27.95 5.59
C LYS A 413 13.98 26.48 5.29
N VAL A 414 13.01 25.79 4.68
CA VAL A 414 13.21 24.41 4.21
C VAL A 414 13.86 24.44 2.84
N GLU A 415 15.05 23.85 2.77
CA GLU A 415 15.84 23.66 1.56
C GLU A 415 15.95 22.17 1.24
N MET A 416 16.26 21.86 -0.02
CA MET A 416 16.38 20.51 -0.53
C MET A 416 17.76 20.29 -1.15
N GLU A 417 18.43 19.23 -0.70
CA GLU A 417 19.68 18.76 -1.29
C GLU A 417 19.39 17.50 -2.13
N MET A 418 19.78 17.50 -3.40
CA MET A 418 19.55 16.38 -4.31
C MET A 418 20.68 15.35 -4.22
N LEU A 419 20.36 14.14 -3.78
CA LEU A 419 21.31 13.05 -3.59
C LEU A 419 21.37 12.09 -4.79
N LYS A 420 20.23 11.91 -5.46
CA LYS A 420 20.10 11.09 -6.67
C LYS A 420 19.06 11.69 -7.60
N CYS A 421 19.31 11.63 -8.90
CA CYS A 421 18.37 12.09 -9.94
C CYS A 421 18.40 11.14 -11.14
N GLU A 422 17.25 10.56 -11.46
CA GLU A 422 17.00 9.81 -12.70
C GLU A 422 16.06 10.65 -13.56
N ALA A 423 16.50 11.03 -14.75
CA ALA A 423 15.77 11.94 -15.61
C ALA A 423 15.94 11.65 -17.11
N PHE A 424 15.04 12.23 -17.90
CA PHE A 424 15.12 12.23 -19.36
C PHE A 424 15.24 13.67 -19.86
N SER A 425 16.07 13.87 -20.88
CA SER A 425 16.17 15.16 -21.56
C SER A 425 14.91 15.44 -22.38
N SER A 426 14.61 16.72 -22.60
CA SER A 426 13.39 17.12 -23.30
C SER A 426 13.29 16.65 -24.76
N GLU A 427 14.40 16.28 -25.42
CA GLU A 427 14.36 15.67 -26.76
C GLU A 427 13.93 14.21 -26.74
N ARG A 428 14.20 13.48 -25.65
CA ARG A 428 13.65 12.12 -25.42
C ARG A 428 12.32 12.16 -24.66
N GLY A 429 11.78 13.35 -24.45
CA GLY A 429 10.50 13.59 -23.82
C GLY A 429 9.37 12.99 -24.63
N PHE A 430 8.59 12.15 -23.97
CA PHE A 430 7.31 11.56 -24.36
C PHE A 430 6.22 12.55 -24.84
N ASN A 431 6.55 13.76 -25.29
CA ASN A 431 5.64 14.58 -26.10
C ASN A 431 5.33 13.90 -27.45
N CYS A 432 6.21 13.04 -27.98
CA CYS A 432 6.03 12.40 -29.29
C CYS A 432 5.32 11.02 -29.28
N LYS A 433 4.97 10.43 -28.12
CA LYS A 433 4.24 9.14 -28.12
C LYS A 433 2.72 9.26 -28.28
N ARG A 434 2.16 10.47 -28.25
CA ARG A 434 0.74 10.69 -28.62
C ARG A 434 0.51 10.66 -30.14
N GLU A 435 1.56 10.88 -30.92
CA GLU A 435 1.56 10.80 -32.39
C GLU A 435 1.32 9.35 -32.87
N PHE A 436 1.80 8.37 -32.10
CA PHE A 436 1.67 6.93 -32.38
C PHE A 436 0.45 6.28 -31.72
N LEU A 437 -0.36 7.03 -30.97
CA LEU A 437 -1.67 6.55 -30.51
C LEU A 437 -2.68 6.73 -31.65
N PRO A 438 -3.51 5.70 -31.95
CA PRO A 438 -4.65 5.85 -32.84
C PRO A 438 -5.52 7.03 -32.41
N ASP A 439 -6.07 7.78 -33.37
CA ASP A 439 -6.80 9.03 -33.12
C ASP A 439 -7.92 8.87 -32.08
N GLU A 440 -8.51 7.69 -31.99
CA GLU A 440 -9.56 7.31 -31.02
C GLU A 440 -9.13 7.40 -29.55
N LYS A 441 -7.82 7.38 -29.25
CA LYS A 441 -7.27 7.47 -27.88
C LYS A 441 -6.71 8.85 -27.53
N ARG A 442 -6.84 9.83 -28.43
CA ARG A 442 -6.45 11.22 -28.18
C ARG A 442 -7.65 11.97 -27.57
N ILE A 443 -7.67 12.07 -26.24
CA ILE A 443 -8.64 12.96 -25.57
C ILE A 443 -8.15 14.40 -25.76
N ALA A 444 -8.97 15.23 -26.42
CA ALA A 444 -8.71 16.65 -26.59
C ALA A 444 -8.80 17.38 -25.24
N LEU A 445 -7.88 18.31 -25.00
CA LEU A 445 -7.94 19.27 -23.90
C LEU A 445 -8.88 20.42 -24.25
#